data_AF-A0A9P7G3G3-F1
#
_entry.id   AF-A0A9P7G3G3-F1
#
_cell.length_a   1.000
_cell.length_b   1.000
_cell.length_c   1.000
_cell.angle_alpha   90.00
_cell.angle_beta   90.00
_cell.angle_gamma   90.00
#
_symmetry.space_group_name_H-M   'P 1'
#
loop_
_entity.id
_entity.type
_entity.pdbx_description
1 polymer ?
#
loop_
_entity_poly.entity_id
_entity_poly.type
_entity_poly.pdbx_seq_one_letter_code
_entity_poly.pdbx_strand_id
1 'polypeptide(L)'
;MYPGLPSRLEKEMKQLYLTRVLNGDPTRLNKFKIKIEDPPRRKHMVFLDGAVLADIMKNREFWITREEWFEQGERALAKLGRPE
;
A
#
# COMPACT_ATOMS: atom_id res chain seq x y z
N MET A 1 -6.89 4.64 -16.77
CA MET A 1 -7.01 3.34 -16.05
C MET A 1 -7.85 2.42 -16.88
N TYR A 2 -7.46 1.15 -17.01
CA TYR A 2 -8.18 0.22 -17.86
C TYR A 2 -9.54 -0.15 -17.24
N PRO A 3 -10.66 0.11 -17.95
CA PRO A 3 -11.98 -0.35 -17.52
C PRO A 3 -12.00 -1.86 -17.32
N GLY A 4 -12.69 -2.34 -16.27
CA GLY A 4 -12.83 -3.77 -15.98
C GLY A 4 -11.61 -4.45 -15.35
N LEU A 5 -10.47 -3.75 -15.21
CA LEU A 5 -9.28 -4.31 -14.55
C LEU A 5 -9.54 -4.78 -13.11
N PRO A 6 -10.25 -4.04 -12.24
CA PRO A 6 -10.53 -4.49 -10.87
C PRO A 6 -11.37 -5.77 -10.84
N SER A 7 -12.44 -5.83 -11.64
CA SER A 7 -13.31 -6.99 -11.74
C SER A 7 -12.57 -8.22 -12.26
N ARG A 8 -11.68 -8.03 -13.24
CA ARG A 8 -10.83 -9.10 -13.76
C ARG A 8 -9.89 -9.63 -12.67
N LEU A 9 -9.25 -8.73 -11.93
CA LEU A 9 -8.35 -9.10 -10.85
C LEU A 9 -9.08 -9.89 -9.74
N GLU A 10 -10.30 -9.49 -9.38
CA GLU A 10 -11.10 -10.20 -8.38
C GLU A 10 -11.42 -11.63 -8.82
N LYS A 11 -11.85 -11.78 -10.08
CA LYS A 11 -12.17 -13.07 -10.68
C LYS A 11 -10.95 -13.99 -10.72
N GLU A 12 -9.82 -13.50 -11.22
CA GLU A 12 -8.59 -14.29 -11.35
C GLU A 12 -8.04 -14.70 -9.97
N MET A 13 -8.11 -13.82 -8.96
CA MET A 13 -7.70 -14.16 -7.59
C MET A 13 -8.56 -15.26 -6.98
N LYS A 14 -9.89 -15.19 -7.13
CA LYS A 14 -10.80 -16.25 -6.65
C LYS A 14 -10.53 -17.58 -7.37
N GLN A 15 -10.27 -17.54 -8.67
CA GLN A 15 -9.93 -18.73 -9.46
C GLN A 15 -8.60 -19.34 -9.00
N LEU A 16 -7.56 -18.54 -8.80
CA LEU A 16 -6.26 -19.01 -8.30
C LEU A 16 -6.39 -19.62 -6.90
N TYR A 17 -7.18 -19.00 -6.02
CA TYR A 17 -7.43 -19.51 -4.68
C TYR A 17 -8.17 -20.85 -4.70
N LEU A 18 -9.19 -20.98 -5.57
CA LEU A 18 -9.91 -22.24 -5.76
C LEU A 18 -8.98 -23.37 -6.23
N THR A 19 -8.15 -23.11 -7.24
CA THR A 19 -7.28 -24.13 -7.83
C THR A 19 -6.11 -24.51 -6.92
N ARG A 20 -5.44 -23.53 -6.29
CA ARG A 20 -4.17 -23.77 -5.57
C ARG A 20 -4.32 -24.00 -4.08
N VAL A 21 -5.38 -23.48 -3.45
CA VAL A 21 -5.57 -23.56 -1.99
C VAL A 21 -6.74 -24.47 -1.62
N LEU A 22 -7.84 -24.40 -2.39
CA LEU A 22 -9.03 -25.20 -2.11
C LEU A 22 -9.07 -26.52 -2.89
N ASN A 23 -8.07 -26.81 -3.74
CA ASN A 23 -7.98 -28.02 -4.57
C ASN A 23 -9.27 -28.31 -5.36
N GLY A 24 -9.96 -27.26 -5.81
CA GLY A 24 -11.20 -27.37 -6.58
C GLY A 24 -12.49 -27.48 -5.77
N ASP A 25 -12.47 -27.40 -4.43
CA ASP A 25 -13.69 -27.41 -3.61
C ASP A 25 -14.36 -26.02 -3.56
N PRO A 26 -15.52 -25.82 -4.25
CA PRO A 26 -16.18 -24.52 -4.33
C PRO A 26 -16.95 -24.15 -3.05
N THR A 27 -17.27 -25.12 -2.18
CA THR A 27 -18.07 -24.88 -0.97
C THR A 27 -17.31 -23.99 0.02
N ARG A 28 -15.98 -24.07 0.00
CA ARG A 28 -15.06 -23.30 0.84
C ARG A 28 -14.74 -21.92 0.27
N LEU A 29 -15.04 -21.66 -0.99
CA LEU A 29 -14.73 -20.38 -1.65
C LEU A 29 -15.53 -19.21 -1.05
N ASN A 30 -16.74 -19.48 -0.55
CA ASN A 30 -17.58 -18.47 0.11
C ASN A 30 -16.96 -17.87 1.38
N LYS A 31 -15.99 -18.58 2.00
CA LYS A 31 -15.25 -18.09 3.17
C LYS A 31 -14.10 -17.14 2.77
N PHE A 32 -13.67 -17.17 1.51
CA PHE A 32 -12.59 -16.33 1.02
C PHE A 32 -13.11 -14.92 0.72
N LYS A 33 -12.78 -13.98 1.59
CA LYS A 33 -13.12 -12.56 1.43
C LYS A 33 -11.95 -11.85 0.75
N ILE A 34 -12.20 -11.29 -0.43
CA ILE A 34 -11.27 -10.41 -1.14
C ILE A 34 -11.97 -9.08 -1.40
N LYS A 35 -11.26 -7.97 -1.18
CA LYS A 35 -11.74 -6.62 -1.49
C LYS A 35 -10.68 -5.94 -2.35
N ILE A 36 -11.09 -5.48 -3.52
CA ILE A 36 -10.23 -4.71 -4.43
C ILE A 36 -10.70 -3.27 -4.37
N GLU A 37 -9.89 -2.41 -3.77
CA GLU A 37 -10.16 -0.98 -3.72
C GLU A 37 -9.77 -0.33 -5.05
N ASP A 38 -10.73 0.35 -5.67
CA ASP A 38 -10.50 1.12 -6.90
C ASP A 38 -10.94 2.58 -6.74
N PRO A 39 -10.20 3.40 -5.97
CA PRO A 39 -10.57 4.79 -5.80
C PRO A 39 -10.37 5.57 -7.11
N PRO A 40 -11.28 6.51 -7.45
CA PRO A 40 -11.24 7.25 -8.72
C PRO A 40 -9.95 8.08 -8.89
N ARG A 41 -9.32 8.47 -7.78
CA ARG A 41 -8.06 9.21 -7.75
C ARG A 41 -6.82 8.31 -7.61
N ARG A 42 -6.90 6.99 -7.89
CA ARG A 42 -5.76 6.07 -7.69
C ARG A 42 -4.47 6.47 -8.42
N LYS A 43 -4.59 7.21 -9.54
CA LYS A 43 -3.44 7.80 -10.25
C LYS A 43 -2.58 8.70 -9.36
N HIS A 44 -3.20 9.39 -8.41
CA HIS A 44 -2.55 10.38 -7.55
C HIS A 44 -2.47 9.92 -6.09
N MET A 45 -2.84 8.67 -5.78
CA MET A 45 -2.98 8.19 -4.40
C MET A 45 -1.68 8.36 -3.60
N VAL A 46 -0.53 7.99 -4.19
CA VAL A 46 0.79 8.17 -3.55
C VAL A 46 1.06 9.64 -3.20
N PHE A 47 0.71 10.57 -4.09
CA PHE A 47 0.89 11.99 -3.84
C PHE A 47 -0.08 12.51 -2.78
N LEU A 48 -1.35 12.11 -2.84
CA LEU A 48 -2.37 12.51 -1.87
C LEU A 48 -2.01 12.02 -0.47
N ASP A 49 -1.61 10.75 -0.35
CA ASP A 49 -1.22 10.16 0.93
C ASP A 49 0.04 10.82 1.48
N GLY A 50 1.03 11.11 0.62
CA GLY A 50 2.24 11.84 1.02
C GLY A 50 1.95 13.26 1.50
N ALA A 51 1.03 13.98 0.83
CA ALA A 51 0.62 15.31 1.25
C ALA A 51 -0.13 15.30 2.59
N VAL A 52 -1.04 14.33 2.78
CA VAL A 52 -1.76 14.15 4.05
C VAL A 52 -0.79 13.77 5.17
N LEU A 53 0.15 12.87 4.92
CA LEU A 53 1.18 12.49 5.89
C LEU A 53 2.05 13.70 6.27
N ALA A 54 2.50 14.47 5.29
CA ALA A 54 3.31 15.66 5.53
C ALA A 54 2.58 16.69 6.41
N ASP A 55 1.29 16.91 6.16
CA ASP A 55 0.47 17.83 6.96
C ASP A 55 0.31 17.35 8.41
N ILE A 56 0.01 16.07 8.62
CA ILE A 56 -0.12 15.46 9.96
C ILE A 56 1.20 15.49 10.73
N MET A 57 2.32 15.26 10.06
CA MET A 57 3.65 15.16 10.69
C MET A 57 4.37 16.49 10.80
N LYS A 58 3.80 17.60 10.31
CA LYS A 58 4.44 18.92 10.21
C LYS A 58 5.14 19.39 11.48
N ASN A 59 4.51 19.16 12.64
CA ASN A 59 5.01 19.63 13.95
C ASN A 59 5.59 18.49 14.82
N ARG A 60 5.89 17.33 14.23
CA ARG A 60 6.43 16.17 14.95
C ARG A 60 7.92 15.99 14.65
N GLU A 61 8.63 15.32 15.56
CA GLU A 61 10.03 14.88 15.36
C GLU A 61 10.13 13.75 14.33
N PHE A 62 9.76 14.04 13.09
CA PHE A 62 9.77 13.12 11.96
C PHE A 62 10.70 13.60 10.86
N TRP A 63 10.80 14.92 10.71
CA TRP A 63 11.61 15.56 9.68
C TRP A 63 13.10 15.45 10.01
N ILE A 64 13.91 15.25 8.97
CA ILE A 64 15.36 15.42 9.05
C ILE A 64 15.63 16.91 9.06
N THR A 65 16.23 17.38 10.15
CA THR A 65 16.62 18.77 10.33
C THR A 65 17.88 19.08 9.53
N ARG A 66 18.15 20.38 9.35
CA ARG A 66 19.35 20.84 8.66
C ARG A 66 20.60 20.39 9.42
N GLU A 67 20.57 20.50 10.75
CA GLU A 67 21.64 20.15 11.67
C GLU A 67 21.96 18.65 11.58
N GLU A 68 20.95 17.78 11.67
CA GLU A 68 21.11 16.32 11.54
C GLU A 68 21.75 15.93 10.20
N TRP A 69 21.36 16.58 9.11
CA TRP A 69 21.93 16.33 7.79
C TRP A 69 23.41 16.73 7.70
N PHE A 70 23.80 17.86 8.29
CA PHE A 70 25.21 18.29 8.27
C PHE A 70 26.10 17.42 9.15
N GLU A 71 25.59 16.88 10.26
CA GLU A 71 26.37 16.03 11.17
C GLU A 71 26.50 14.59 10.65
N GLN A 72 25.40 14.01 10.16
CA GLN A 72 25.31 12.58 9.87
C GLN A 72 25.34 12.27 8.36
N GLY A 73 25.16 13.28 7.50
CA GLY A 73 25.05 13.11 6.05
C GLY A 73 23.93 12.13 5.70
N GLU A 74 24.23 11.21 4.77
CA GLU A 74 23.29 10.18 4.32
C GLU A 74 22.78 9.28 5.45
N ARG A 75 23.52 9.12 6.56
CA ARG A 75 23.08 8.30 7.70
C ARG A 75 21.83 8.87 8.38
N ALA A 76 21.56 10.17 8.25
CA ALA A 76 20.34 10.79 8.75
C ALA A 76 19.07 10.16 8.14
N LEU A 77 19.16 9.56 6.95
CA LEU A 77 18.04 8.85 6.30
C LEU A 77 17.56 7.64 7.10
N ALA A 78 18.38 7.08 8.00
CA ALA A 78 17.96 6.01 8.90
C ALA A 78 16.76 6.41 9.78
N LYS A 79 16.59 7.72 10.06
CA LYS A 79 15.43 8.27 10.78
C LYS A 79 14.10 8.02 10.07
N LEU A 80 14.12 7.86 8.75
CA LEU A 80 12.94 7.62 7.90
C LEU A 80 12.72 6.13 7.59
N GLY A 81 13.67 5.25 7.96
CA GLY A 81 13.56 3.82 7.76
C GLY A 81 12.65 3.14 8.80
N ARG A 82 12.16 1.93 8.48
CA ARG A 82 11.52 1.10 9.51
C ARG A 82 12.58 0.64 10.51
N PRO A 83 12.32 0.69 11.83
CA PRO A 83 13.12 -0.09 12.76
C PRO A 83 12.93 -1.58 12.39
N GLU A 84 14.04 -2.33 12.36
CA GLU A 84 14.00 -3.79 12.29
C GLU A 84 13.29 -4.40 13.50
#